data_AF-A0AB39YH95-F1
#
_entry.id   AF-A0AB39YH95-F1
#
_cell.length_a   1.000
_cell.length_b   1.000
_cell.length_c   1.000
_cell.angle_alpha   90.00
_cell.angle_beta   90.00
_cell.angle_gamma   90.00
#
_symmetry.space_group_name_H-M   'P 1'
#
loop_
_entity.id
_entity.type
_entity.pdbx_description
1 polymer ?
#
loop_
_entity_poly.entity_id
_entity_poly.type
_entity_poly.pdbx_seq_one_letter_code
_entity_poly.pdbx_strand_id
1 'polypeptide(L)'
;MFGYFFGSIRTQPSEVSQVEQLNGQDAVLVGRFGDLHLKQGKWPIIGPLPDWSQELWPMPEFFRTEPIMGRSFRLRYDDADPSLLLEEVQVPPTEIVGGVPDGLMGAGYVENKLTRLLGE
;
A
#
# COMPACT_ATOMS: atom_id res chain seq x y z
N MET A 1 0.88 -2.89 -8.77
CA MET A 1 2.00 -2.31 -8.00
C MET A 1 1.69 -2.39 -6.52
N PHE A 2 2.68 -2.20 -5.66
CA PHE A 2 2.53 -2.08 -4.21
C PHE A 2 3.17 -0.77 -3.76
N GLY A 3 2.62 -0.14 -2.71
CA GLY A 3 3.15 1.12 -2.22
C GLY A 3 2.76 1.47 -0.80
N TYR A 4 3.59 2.31 -0.22
CA TYR A 4 3.40 3.00 1.06
C TYR A 4 3.09 4.46 0.77
N PHE A 5 2.03 4.97 1.40
CA PHE A 5 1.58 6.33 1.20
C PHE A 5 1.70 7.10 2.51
N PHE A 6 2.15 8.34 2.40
CA PHE A 6 2.58 9.17 3.53
C PHE A 6 1.89 10.53 3.53
N GLY A 7 1.78 11.12 4.72
CA GLY A 7 1.38 12.51 4.91
C GLY A 7 2.56 13.46 5.13
N SER A 8 2.32 14.74 5.42
CA SER A 8 1.06 15.46 5.20
C SER A 8 0.84 15.77 3.71
N ILE A 9 -0.31 16.35 3.36
CA ILE A 9 -0.58 16.83 1.98
C ILE A 9 0.48 17.87 1.60
N ARG A 10 1.04 17.73 0.39
CA ARG A 10 2.06 18.64 -0.15
C ARG A 10 1.55 19.28 -1.44
N THR A 11 1.82 20.57 -1.59
CA THR A 11 1.46 21.34 -2.80
C THR A 11 2.44 21.16 -3.95
N GLN A 12 3.62 20.60 -3.66
CA GLN A 12 4.68 20.29 -4.64
C GLN A 12 5.26 18.90 -4.33
N PRO A 13 5.79 18.20 -5.34
CA PRO A 13 6.52 16.95 -5.12
C PRO A 13 7.69 17.16 -4.15
N SER A 14 7.91 16.19 -3.26
CA SER A 14 9.08 16.16 -2.38
C SER A 14 10.37 15.89 -3.16
N GLU A 15 11.50 16.30 -2.58
CA GLU A 15 12.80 15.84 -3.01
C GLU A 15 13.08 14.43 -2.47
N VAL A 16 13.95 13.67 -3.15
CA VAL A 16 14.32 12.31 -2.73
C VAL A 16 14.89 12.29 -1.30
N SER A 17 15.70 13.30 -0.94
CA SER A 17 16.29 13.47 0.39
C SER A 17 15.25 13.58 1.53
N GLN A 18 14.03 14.05 1.23
CA GLN A 18 12.94 14.15 2.20
C GLN A 18 12.25 12.78 2.39
N VAL A 19 12.30 11.92 1.38
CA VAL A 19 11.71 10.57 1.40
C VAL A 19 12.64 9.57 2.09
N GLU A 20 13.96 9.79 2.06
CA GLU A 20 14.98 9.00 2.77
C GLU A 20 14.75 8.87 4.27
N GLN A 21 14.03 9.82 4.86
CA GLN A 21 13.74 9.83 6.30
C GLN A 21 12.49 9.02 6.67
N LEU A 22 11.75 8.49 5.70
CA LEU A 22 10.49 7.77 5.93
C LEU A 22 10.74 6.28 6.18
N ASN A 23 9.93 5.68 7.06
CA ASN A 23 9.88 4.24 7.29
C ASN A 23 8.50 3.70 6.86
N GLY A 24 8.42 2.46 6.40
CA GLY A 24 7.14 1.80 6.11
C GLY A 24 6.14 1.81 7.28
N GLN A 25 6.62 1.87 8.53
CA GLN A 25 5.77 1.98 9.74
C GLN A 25 5.06 3.34 9.87
N ASP A 26 5.59 4.40 9.25
CA ASP A 26 5.01 5.74 9.27
C ASP A 26 3.94 5.94 8.19
N ALA A 27 3.69 4.91 7.36
CA ALA A 27 2.75 4.97 6.28
C ALA A 27 1.31 5.07 6.80
N VAL A 28 0.55 6.06 6.30
CA VAL A 28 -0.86 6.24 6.65
C VAL A 28 -1.78 5.29 5.86
N LEU A 29 -1.28 4.77 4.74
CA LEU A 29 -1.94 3.78 3.91
C LEU A 29 -0.88 2.90 3.25
N VAL A 30 -1.12 1.60 3.25
CA VAL A 30 -0.27 0.60 2.60
C VAL A 30 -1.17 -0.28 1.75
N GLY A 31 -0.74 -0.62 0.54
CA GLY A 31 -1.48 -1.59 -0.25
C GLY A 31 -1.14 -1.63 -1.73
N ARG A 32 -1.83 -2.53 -2.44
CA ARG A 32 -1.66 -2.70 -3.88
C ARG A 32 -2.50 -1.69 -4.65
N PHE A 33 -1.93 -1.16 -5.73
CA PHE A 33 -2.58 -0.15 -6.56
C PHE A 33 -2.23 -0.29 -8.06
N GLY A 34 -3.07 0.30 -8.91
CA GLY A 34 -2.89 0.36 -10.36
C GLY A 34 -2.00 1.51 -10.83
N ASP A 35 -1.28 1.32 -11.93
CA ASP A 35 -0.25 2.23 -12.43
C ASP A 35 -0.77 3.40 -13.29
N LEU A 36 -2.09 3.59 -13.38
CA LEU A 36 -2.71 4.52 -14.33
C LEU A 36 -2.24 5.97 -14.15
N HIS A 37 -2.20 6.49 -12.92
CA HIS A 37 -1.77 7.88 -12.68
C HIS A 37 -0.25 8.06 -12.82
N LEU A 38 0.55 7.00 -12.65
CA LEU A 38 1.98 7.01 -12.99
C LEU A 38 2.16 7.12 -14.51
N LYS A 39 1.47 6.26 -15.28
CA LYS A 39 1.47 6.28 -16.75
C LYS A 39 1.00 7.61 -17.33
N GLN A 40 0.03 8.25 -16.69
CA GLN A 40 -0.49 9.57 -17.09
C GLN A 40 0.37 10.74 -16.62
N GLY A 41 1.44 10.51 -15.84
CA GLY A 41 2.28 11.57 -15.27
C GLY A 41 1.61 12.42 -14.19
N LYS A 42 0.45 11.99 -13.66
CA LYS A 42 -0.23 12.66 -12.54
C LYS A 42 0.47 12.40 -11.22
N TRP A 43 1.09 11.23 -11.08
CA TRP A 43 2.00 10.90 -9.97
C TRP A 43 3.42 10.99 -10.51
N PRO A 44 4.14 12.12 -10.29
CA PRO A 44 5.49 12.28 -10.79
C PRO A 44 6.46 11.35 -10.06
N ILE A 45 7.34 10.70 -10.82
CA ILE A 45 8.44 9.90 -10.26
C ILE A 45 9.61 10.85 -10.04
N ILE A 46 9.98 11.09 -8.77
CA ILE A 46 11.04 12.01 -8.39
C ILE A 46 12.45 11.39 -8.43
N GLY A 47 12.53 10.06 -8.43
CA GLY A 47 13.80 9.31 -8.48
C GLY A 47 13.75 8.01 -7.66
N PRO A 48 14.78 7.17 -7.76
CA PRO A 48 14.96 6.03 -6.86
C PRO A 48 15.41 6.49 -5.46
N LEU A 49 15.13 5.66 -4.46
CA LEU A 49 15.69 5.84 -3.12
C LEU A 49 17.10 5.22 -3.07
N PRO A 50 18.17 5.99 -2.76
CA PRO A 50 19.55 5.50 -2.86
C PRO A 50 19.86 4.30 -1.96
N ASP A 51 19.37 4.33 -0.72
CA ASP A 51 19.62 3.31 0.30
C ASP A 51 18.39 2.41 0.52
N TRP A 52 17.67 2.09 -0.55
CA TRP A 52 16.50 1.21 -0.45
C TRP A 52 16.92 -0.20 0.00
N SER A 53 16.25 -0.69 1.05
CA SER A 53 16.38 -2.07 1.54
C SER A 53 14.99 -2.68 1.72
N GLN A 54 14.77 -3.85 1.14
CA GLN A 54 13.52 -4.59 1.28
C GLN A 54 13.16 -4.88 2.75
N GLU A 55 14.15 -5.05 3.62
CA GLU A 55 13.95 -5.30 5.05
C GLU A 55 13.30 -4.09 5.76
N LEU A 56 13.51 -2.87 5.26
CA LEU A 56 12.89 -1.65 5.77
C LEU A 56 11.50 -1.39 5.16
N TRP A 57 11.18 -2.09 4.08
CA TRP A 57 9.96 -1.93 3.28
C TRP A 57 9.29 -3.28 2.97
N PRO A 58 8.93 -4.09 3.99
CA PRO A 58 8.47 -5.46 3.80
C PRO A 58 7.03 -5.53 3.29
N MET A 59 6.74 -6.43 2.34
CA MET A 59 5.37 -6.72 1.93
C MET A 59 4.57 -7.25 3.14
N PRO A 60 3.46 -6.61 3.51
CA PRO A 60 2.65 -7.09 4.61
C PRO A 60 1.83 -8.31 4.20
N GLU A 61 1.31 -9.03 5.18
CA GLU A 61 0.19 -9.92 4.96
C GLU A 61 -1.08 -9.11 4.69
N PHE A 62 -1.90 -9.59 3.76
CA PHE A 62 -3.16 -8.97 3.37
C PHE A 62 -4.33 -9.79 3.88
N PHE A 63 -5.47 -9.13 4.12
CA PHE A 63 -6.65 -9.78 4.65
C PHE A 63 -7.89 -9.50 3.80
N ARG A 64 -8.66 -10.56 3.53
CA ARG A 64 -9.91 -10.49 2.75
C ARG A 64 -11.04 -11.14 3.54
N THR A 65 -12.19 -10.46 3.58
CA THR A 65 -13.43 -11.04 4.10
C THR A 65 -14.41 -11.24 2.96
N GLU A 66 -14.99 -12.43 2.85
CA GLU A 66 -16.08 -12.75 1.94
C GLU A 66 -17.42 -12.50 2.65
N PRO A 67 -18.17 -11.44 2.29
CA PRO A 67 -19.36 -11.05 3.06
C PRO A 67 -20.49 -12.07 3.03
N ILE A 68 -20.62 -12.82 1.93
CA ILE A 68 -21.73 -13.75 1.71
C ILE A 68 -21.60 -14.99 2.59
N MET A 69 -20.38 -15.55 2.68
CA MET A 69 -20.12 -16.77 3.45
C MET A 69 -19.54 -16.50 4.84
N GLY A 70 -19.20 -15.25 5.16
CA GLY A 70 -18.56 -14.86 6.41
C GLY A 70 -17.16 -15.44 6.59
N ARG A 71 -16.47 -15.77 5.49
CA ARG A 71 -15.12 -16.34 5.51
C ARG A 71 -14.07 -15.25 5.50
N SER A 72 -12.95 -15.55 6.13
CA SER A 72 -11.86 -14.62 6.37
C SER A 72 -10.57 -15.29 5.88
N PHE A 73 -9.75 -14.56 5.15
CA PHE A 73 -8.54 -15.08 4.52
C PHE A 73 -7.36 -14.17 4.82
N ARG A 74 -6.21 -14.79 5.05
CA ARG A 74 -4.90 -14.16 5.08
C ARG A 74 -4.16 -14.53 3.80
N LEU A 75 -3.59 -13.54 3.14
CA LEU A 75 -2.93 -13.65 1.84
C LEU A 75 -1.51 -13.14 1.96
N ARG A 76 -0.56 -13.88 1.37
CA ARG A 76 0.84 -13.47 1.27
C ARG A 76 1.25 -13.38 -0.19
N TYR A 77 1.67 -12.21 -0.61
CA TYR A 77 2.21 -11.97 -1.93
C TYR A 77 3.73 -12.11 -1.92
N ASP A 78 4.31 -12.29 -3.09
CA ASP A 78 5.75 -12.25 -3.27
C ASP A 78 6.29 -10.84 -3.05
N ASP A 79 7.45 -10.73 -2.38
CA ASP A 79 8.06 -9.44 -2.09
C ASP A 79 8.63 -8.77 -3.34
N ALA A 80 9.12 -9.56 -4.30
CA ALA A 80 9.71 -9.07 -5.54
C ALA A 80 8.66 -8.88 -6.64
N ASP A 81 7.59 -9.69 -6.63
CA ASP A 81 6.45 -9.56 -7.54
C ASP A 81 5.11 -9.39 -6.79
N PRO A 82 4.62 -8.16 -6.57
CA PRO A 82 3.35 -7.90 -5.88
C PRO A 82 2.10 -8.40 -6.63
N SER A 83 2.25 -8.96 -7.84
CA SER A 83 1.18 -9.63 -8.58
C SER A 83 1.08 -11.13 -8.29
N LEU A 84 2.13 -11.73 -7.74
CA LEU A 84 2.20 -13.16 -7.45
C LEU A 84 1.68 -13.46 -6.04
N LEU A 85 0.55 -14.15 -5.95
CA LEU A 85 0.02 -14.68 -4.69
C LEU A 85 0.75 -15.98 -4.35
N LEU A 86 1.44 -16.02 -3.21
CA LEU A 86 2.19 -17.19 -2.76
C LEU A 86 1.35 -18.09 -1.85
N GLU A 87 0.49 -17.51 -1.04
CA GLU A 87 -0.30 -18.24 -0.05
C GLU A 87 -1.64 -17.55 0.22
N GLU A 88 -2.69 -18.36 0.36
CA GLU A 88 -4.01 -17.95 0.83
C GLU A 88 -4.50 -18.99 1.85
N VAL A 89 -4.74 -18.54 3.08
CA VAL A 89 -5.18 -19.40 4.20
C VAL A 89 -6.46 -18.83 4.78
N GLN A 90 -7.46 -19.68 4.99
CA GLN A 90 -8.66 -19.29 5.73
C GLN A 90 -8.32 -19.15 7.22
N VAL A 91 -8.68 -18.01 7.80
CA VAL A 91 -8.37 -17.63 9.18
C VAL A 91 -9.65 -17.22 9.93
N PRO A 92 -9.65 -17.24 11.27
CA PRO A 92 -10.77 -16.69 12.05
C PRO A 92 -10.92 -15.18 11.83
N PRO A 93 -12.16 -14.62 11.88
CA PRO A 93 -12.38 -13.18 11.70
C PRO A 93 -11.62 -12.28 12.69
N THR A 94 -11.26 -12.81 13.87
CA THR A 94 -10.48 -12.10 14.88
C THR A 94 -9.06 -11.75 14.43
N GLU A 95 -8.51 -12.46 13.45
CA GLU A 95 -7.15 -12.23 12.94
C GLU A 95 -7.07 -11.06 11.94
N ILE A 96 -8.21 -10.59 11.42
CA ILE A 96 -8.26 -9.52 10.41
C ILE A 96 -8.15 -8.11 11.03
N VAL A 97 -8.35 -7.98 12.34
CA VAL A 97 -8.45 -6.67 13.01
C VAL A 97 -7.13 -5.89 12.88
N GLY A 98 -7.17 -4.77 12.17
CA GLY A 98 -5.99 -3.90 11.96
C GLY A 98 -5.06 -4.36 10.83
N GLY A 99 -5.38 -5.44 10.13
CA GLY A 99 -4.60 -5.93 8.99
C GLY A 99 -4.78 -5.08 7.72
N VAL A 100 -3.85 -5.21 6.78
CA VAL A 100 -3.91 -4.51 5.49
C VAL A 100 -4.98 -5.18 4.61
N PRO A 101 -6.03 -4.46 4.15
CA PRO A 101 -7.06 -5.06 3.30
C PRO A 101 -6.50 -5.51 1.95
N ASP A 102 -6.87 -6.71 1.51
CA ASP A 102 -6.60 -7.17 0.15
C ASP A 102 -7.47 -6.43 -0.89
N GLY A 103 -6.91 -6.21 -2.06
CA GLY A 103 -7.57 -5.56 -3.19
C GLY A 103 -6.59 -4.73 -4.02
N LEU A 104 -6.98 -4.42 -5.25
CA LEU A 104 -6.22 -3.53 -6.14
C LEU A 104 -6.89 -2.15 -6.19
N MET A 105 -6.27 -1.16 -5.54
CA MET A 105 -6.80 0.20 -5.50
C MET A 105 -6.56 0.91 -6.84
N GLY A 106 -7.60 1.54 -7.38
CA GLY A 106 -7.44 2.51 -8.46
C GLY A 106 -6.77 3.78 -7.96
N ALA A 107 -5.99 4.46 -8.81
CA ALA A 107 -5.24 5.65 -8.39
C ALA A 107 -6.14 6.77 -7.82
N GLY A 108 -7.29 7.05 -8.46
CA GLY A 108 -8.27 8.00 -7.89
C GLY A 108 -8.92 7.53 -6.58
N TYR A 109 -9.00 6.21 -6.35
CA TYR A 109 -9.44 5.71 -5.04
C TYR A 109 -8.38 5.97 -3.97
N VAL A 110 -7.10 5.75 -4.29
CA VAL A 110 -5.98 6.06 -3.38
C VAL A 110 -6.00 7.53 -2.98
N GLU A 111 -6.13 8.45 -3.95
CA GLU A 111 -6.22 9.90 -3.68
C GLU A 111 -7.37 10.22 -2.73
N ASN A 112 -8.60 9.77 -3.04
CA ASN A 112 -9.76 9.98 -2.17
C ASN A 112 -9.59 9.39 -0.76
N LYS A 113 -8.94 8.22 -0.65
CA LYS A 113 -8.68 7.57 0.64
C LYS A 113 -7.68 8.39 1.45
N LEU A 114 -6.62 8.89 0.83
CA LEU A 114 -5.62 9.73 1.49
C LEU A 114 -6.19 11.07 1.95
N THR A 115 -7.02 11.74 1.15
CA THR A 115 -7.72 12.99 1.56
C THR A 115 -8.49 12.78 2.86
N ARG A 116 -9.26 11.68 2.96
CA ARG A 116 -10.02 11.35 4.17
C ARG A 116 -9.13 11.02 5.37
N LEU A 117 -8.03 10.29 5.16
CA LEU A 117 -7.11 9.90 6.23
C LEU A 117 -6.31 11.07 6.78
N LEU A 118 -6.02 12.06 5.94
CA LEU A 118 -5.20 13.22 6.30
C LEU A 118 -6.03 14.41 6.83
N GLY A 119 -7.35 14.26 6.94
CA GLY A 119 -8.21 15.14 7.72
C GLY A 119 -8.67 16.42 7.02
N GLU A 120 -9.02 16.34 5.73
CA GLU A 120 -9.72 17.41 5.01
C GLU A 120 -11.22 17.12 4.84
#